data_AF-A0A916E1I3-F1
#
_entry.id   AF-A0A916E1I3-F1
#
_cell.length_a   1.000
_cell.length_b   1.000
_cell.length_c   1.000
_cell.angle_alpha   90.00
_cell.angle_beta   90.00
_cell.angle_gamma   90.00
#
_symmetry.space_group_name_H-M   'P 1'
#
loop_
_entity.id
_entity.type
_entity.pdbx_description
1 polymer ?
#
loop_
_entity_poly.entity_id
_entity_poly.type
_entity_poly.pdbx_seq_one_letter_code
_entity_poly.pdbx_strand_id
1 'polypeptide(L)'
;MMCVETGRPLILTDLEIIYGSLYDLWNQNYIVVGSKDNIKYFTRVALGAYANPMLYVSPNFKCILVMDEKNMAAADPPLLNRFEKQKMSINDTLNNKQKLLVENLEADNDEILEKCKECLIATASSDGVVRAEQSALERDEVDRWKQLNFQIG
;
A
#
# COMPACT_ATOMS: atom_id res chain seq x y z
N MET A 1 6.73 19.32 15.26
CA MET A 1 7.03 20.72 14.90
C MET A 1 8.42 20.91 14.29
N MET A 2 9.49 20.31 14.86
CA MET A 2 10.86 20.55 14.38
C MET A 2 11.10 20.34 12.87
N CYS A 3 10.47 19.36 12.21
CA CYS A 3 10.67 19.17 10.76
C CYS A 3 10.22 20.39 9.94
N VAL A 4 9.13 21.04 10.35
CA VAL A 4 8.56 22.21 9.67
C VAL A 4 9.51 23.42 9.79
N GLU A 5 10.02 23.66 11.00
CA GLU A 5 10.92 24.78 11.28
C GLU A 5 12.31 24.59 10.67
N THR A 6 12.82 23.35 10.68
CA THR A 6 14.14 23.01 10.15
C THR A 6 14.14 22.74 8.65
N GLY A 7 12.97 22.65 8.02
CA GLY A 7 12.83 22.32 6.60
C GLY A 7 13.17 20.87 6.25
N ARG A 8 13.13 19.96 7.23
CA ARG A 8 13.33 18.53 6.98
C ARG A 8 12.04 17.92 6.42
N PRO A 9 12.13 16.96 5.48
CA PRO A 9 10.96 16.25 5.00
C PRO A 9 10.20 15.59 6.15
N LEU A 10 8.88 15.71 6.13
CA LEU A 10 7.96 15.02 7.04
C LEU A 10 7.18 13.98 6.25
N ILE A 11 7.28 12.71 6.65
CA ILE A 11 6.49 11.62 6.09
C ILE A 11 5.41 11.27 7.11
N LEU A 12 4.15 11.32 6.67
CA LEU A 12 2.99 11.00 7.49
C LEU A 12 2.28 9.79 6.92
N THR A 13 1.86 8.89 7.81
CA THR A 13 0.89 7.83 7.53
C THR A 13 -0.35 8.13 8.36
N ASP A 14 -1.53 7.85 7.82
CA ASP A 14 -2.80 7.88 8.55
C ASP A 14 -3.11 9.24 9.23
N LEU A 15 -3.47 10.23 8.40
CA LEU A 15 -3.65 11.64 8.78
C LEU A 15 -4.84 11.96 9.69
N GLU A 16 -5.68 10.99 10.03
CA GLU A 16 -6.93 11.22 10.78
C GLU A 16 -6.69 11.92 12.13
N ILE A 17 -5.58 11.59 12.81
CA ILE A 17 -5.31 12.08 14.16
C ILE A 17 -4.80 13.53 14.17
N ILE A 18 -4.09 13.96 13.13
CA ILE A 18 -3.32 15.23 13.15
C ILE A 18 -3.81 16.27 12.14
N TYR A 19 -4.77 15.93 11.27
CA TYR A 19 -5.28 16.86 10.25
C TYR A 19 -5.83 18.15 10.86
N GLY A 20 -6.74 18.04 11.83
CA GLY A 20 -7.35 19.21 12.47
C GLY A 20 -6.32 20.09 13.19
N SER A 21 -5.29 19.46 13.76
CA SER A 21 -4.21 20.16 14.48
C SER A 21 -3.33 21.00 13.55
N LEU A 22 -3.11 20.52 12.32
CA LEU A 22 -2.19 21.12 11.34
C LEU A 22 -2.93 21.81 10.18
N TYR A 23 -4.22 22.12 10.36
CA TYR A 23 -5.09 22.64 9.31
C TYR A 23 -4.52 23.89 8.60
N ASP A 24 -4.05 24.89 9.37
CA ASP A 24 -3.48 26.10 8.79
C ASP A 24 -2.15 25.84 8.03
N LEU A 25 -1.36 24.87 8.49
CA LEU A 25 -0.14 24.45 7.78
C LEU A 25 -0.48 23.85 6.42
N TRP A 26 -1.49 22.97 6.35
CA TRP A 26 -1.93 22.31 5.12
C TRP A 26 -2.56 23.28 4.13
N ASN A 27 -3.30 24.27 4.63
CA ASN A 27 -3.91 25.30 3.80
C ASN A 27 -2.92 26.35 3.28
N GLN A 28 -1.66 26.27 3.69
CA GLN A 28 -0.68 27.33 3.46
C GLN A 28 -1.18 28.70 3.96
N ASN A 29 -1.95 28.69 5.05
CA ASN A 29 -2.42 29.89 5.74
C ASN A 29 -1.24 30.49 6.51
N TYR A 30 -0.34 31.15 5.77
CA TYR A 30 0.89 31.69 6.31
C TYR A 30 0.76 33.18 6.61
N ILE A 31 1.25 33.54 7.78
CA ILE A 31 1.48 34.91 8.20
C ILE A 31 2.91 35.26 7.79
N VAL A 32 3.01 36.26 6.92
CA VAL A 32 4.28 36.71 6.36
C VAL A 32 4.85 37.81 7.24
N VAL A 33 6.06 37.63 7.74
CA VAL A 33 6.74 38.58 8.64
C VAL A 33 8.14 38.86 8.09
N GLY A 34 8.51 40.13 7.99
CA GLY A 34 9.86 40.56 7.57
C GLY A 34 9.84 41.67 6.51
N SER A 35 11.04 42.07 6.08
CA SER A 35 11.24 43.00 4.97
C SER A 35 11.35 42.24 3.64
N LYS A 36 11.31 42.95 2.50
CA LYS A 36 11.40 42.36 1.15
C LYS A 36 12.60 41.42 0.97
N ASP A 37 13.70 41.68 1.69
CA ASP A 37 14.95 40.90 1.58
C ASP A 37 15.07 39.75 2.59
N ASN A 38 14.16 39.65 3.57
CA ASN A 38 14.18 38.61 4.60
C ASN A 38 12.76 38.24 5.05
N ILE A 39 12.01 37.65 4.12
CA ILE A 39 10.65 37.20 4.34
C ILE A 39 10.65 35.88 5.13
N LYS A 40 9.86 35.82 6.19
CA LYS A 40 9.62 34.60 6.98
C LYS A 40 8.15 34.25 6.98
N TYR A 41 7.85 32.96 6.89
CA TYR A 41 6.50 32.42 6.92
C TYR A 41 6.23 31.78 8.27
N PHE A 42 5.08 32.07 8.86
CA PHE A 42 4.62 31.47 10.10
C PHE A 42 3.21 30.92 9.93
N THR A 43 2.91 29.80 10.57
CA THR A 43 1.56 29.21 10.58
C THR A 43 1.11 28.93 12.00
N ARG A 44 -0.19 28.81 12.22
CA ARG A 44 -0.73 28.38 13.51
C ARG A 44 -0.88 26.86 13.50
N VAL A 45 -0.64 26.24 14.66
CA VAL A 45 -0.88 24.82 14.86
C VAL A 45 -1.70 24.67 16.11
N ALA A 46 -2.83 23.98 16.03
CA ALA A 46 -3.64 23.67 17.19
C ALA A 46 -3.03 22.49 17.95
N LEU A 47 -2.75 22.69 19.22
CA LEU A 47 -2.20 21.69 20.14
C LEU A 47 -3.20 21.50 21.30
N GLY A 48 -4.24 20.70 21.05
CA GLY A 48 -5.37 20.57 21.97
C GLY A 48 -6.30 21.80 21.98
N ALA A 49 -7.14 21.93 23.00
CA ALA A 49 -8.23 22.92 23.02
C ALA A 49 -7.79 24.37 23.26
N TYR A 50 -6.57 24.61 23.76
CA TYR A 50 -6.17 25.92 24.28
C TYR A 50 -4.83 26.46 23.77
N ALA A 51 -4.01 25.63 23.12
CA ALA A 51 -2.71 26.07 22.62
C ALA A 51 -2.73 26.18 21.10
N ASN A 52 -2.48 27.38 20.59
CA ASN A 52 -2.36 27.67 19.15
C ASN A 52 -1.03 28.38 18.86
N PRO A 53 0.12 27.73 19.12
CA PRO A 53 1.43 28.33 18.86
C PRO A 53 1.61 28.75 17.39
N MET A 54 2.38 29.82 17.19
CA MET A 54 2.93 30.18 15.90
C MET A 54 4.20 29.37 15.65
N LEU A 55 4.26 28.75 14.47
CA LEU A 55 5.36 27.93 14.02
C LEU A 55 6.01 28.56 12.79
N TYR A 56 7.33 28.69 12.79
CA TYR A 56 8.07 29.07 11.58
C TYR A 56 7.99 27.96 10.54
N VAL A 57 7.68 28.32 9.30
CA VAL A 57 7.66 27.40 8.16
C VAL A 57 8.88 27.66 7.30
N SER A 58 9.80 26.70 7.29
CA SER A 58 10.97 26.75 6.43
C SER A 58 10.55 26.64 4.96
N PRO A 59 11.09 27.47 4.04
CA PRO A 59 10.83 27.35 2.60
C PRO A 59 11.23 26.00 2.01
N ASN A 60 12.17 25.29 2.67
CA ASN A 60 12.64 23.98 2.24
C ASN A 60 11.77 22.83 2.77
N PHE A 61 10.78 23.13 3.61
CA PHE A 61 9.89 22.10 4.17
C PHE A 61 9.10 21.41 3.06
N LYS A 62 9.03 20.08 3.16
CA LYS A 62 8.21 19.21 2.30
C LYS A 62 7.49 18.20 3.16
N CYS A 63 6.24 17.91 2.81
CA CYS A 63 5.43 16.89 3.48
C CYS A 63 4.99 15.85 2.45
N ILE A 64 5.19 14.58 2.78
CA ILE A 64 4.71 13.44 2.01
C ILE A 64 3.67 12.72 2.84
N LEU A 65 2.47 12.60 2.30
CA LEU A 65 1.41 11.80 2.89
C LEU A 65 1.38 10.45 2.18
N VAL A 66 1.54 9.38 2.95
CA VAL A 66 1.43 7.99 2.49
C VAL A 66 0.09 7.44 2.97
N MET A 67 -0.70 6.90 2.05
CA MET A 67 -2.04 6.39 2.29
C MET A 67 -2.30 5.16 1.40
N ASP A 68 -2.99 4.15 1.93
CA ASP A 68 -3.52 3.04 1.13
C ASP A 68 -4.64 3.55 0.20
N GLU A 69 -4.62 3.13 -1.06
CA GLU A 69 -5.65 3.46 -2.06
C GLU A 69 -7.07 3.16 -1.55
N LYS A 70 -7.26 2.11 -0.74
CA LYS A 70 -8.55 1.75 -0.16
C LYS A 70 -9.11 2.85 0.76
N ASN A 71 -8.23 3.59 1.43
CA ASN A 71 -8.60 4.65 2.37
C ASN A 71 -8.82 6.00 1.66
N MET A 72 -8.48 6.11 0.37
CA MET A 72 -8.62 7.35 -0.41
C MET A 72 -10.07 7.83 -0.50
N ALA A 73 -11.03 6.90 -0.58
CA ALA A 73 -12.45 7.22 -0.66
C ALA A 73 -13.03 7.75 0.66
N ALA A 74 -12.42 7.38 1.80
CA ALA A 74 -12.85 7.82 3.13
C ALA A 74 -12.18 9.15 3.55
N ALA A 75 -11.09 9.54 2.88
CA ALA A 75 -10.34 10.74 3.22
C ALA A 75 -11.09 12.03 2.82
N ASP A 76 -10.90 13.08 3.64
CA ASP A 76 -11.51 14.40 3.44
C ASP A 76 -11.07 15.01 2.08
N PRO A 77 -11.98 15.25 1.11
CA PRO A 77 -11.60 15.75 -0.22
C PRO A 77 -10.82 17.08 -0.21
N PRO A 78 -11.16 18.08 0.62
CA PRO A 78 -10.33 19.26 0.84
C PRO A 78 -8.88 18.93 1.18
N LEU A 79 -8.61 17.97 2.08
CA LEU A 79 -7.24 17.56 2.41
C LEU A 79 -6.54 17.04 1.16
N LEU A 80 -7.17 16.10 0.45
CA LEU A 80 -6.60 15.51 -0.76
C LEU A 80 -6.32 16.53 -1.85
N ASN A 81 -7.11 17.61 -1.93
CA ASN A 81 -6.92 18.68 -2.91
C ASN A 81 -5.74 19.60 -2.62
N ARG A 82 -5.16 19.53 -1.41
CA ARG A 82 -3.98 20.31 -1.02
C ARG A 82 -2.66 19.58 -1.29
N PHE A 83 -2.73 18.31 -1.64
CA PHE A 83 -1.58 17.49 -1.96
C PHE A 83 -1.56 17.16 -3.46
N GLU A 84 -0.35 17.11 -4.02
CA GLU A 84 -0.12 16.46 -5.30
C GLU A 84 -0.33 14.95 -5.11
N LYS A 85 -1.17 14.34 -5.97
CA LYS A 85 -1.56 12.93 -5.87
C LYS A 85 -0.67 12.09 -6.78
N GLN A 86 0.01 11.11 -6.19
CA GLN A 86 0.79 10.13 -6.94
C GLN A 86 0.36 8.73 -6.49
N LYS A 87 0.14 7.85 -7.46
CA LYS A 87 -0.13 6.43 -7.22
C LYS A 87 1.13 5.64 -7.56
N MET A 88 1.55 4.78 -6.64
CA MET A 88 2.70 3.90 -6.83
C MET A 88 2.31 2.51 -6.38
N SER A 89 2.39 1.54 -7.28
CA SER A 89 2.29 0.13 -6.95
C SER A 89 3.69 -0.46 -6.69
N ILE A 90 3.74 -1.62 -6.06
CA ILE A 90 5.01 -2.34 -5.88
C ILE A 90 5.67 -2.62 -7.24
N ASN A 91 4.87 -2.98 -8.25
CA ASN A 91 5.32 -3.27 -9.61
C ASN A 91 5.98 -2.07 -10.31
N ASP A 92 5.61 -0.84 -9.93
CA ASP A 92 6.23 0.38 -10.43
C ASP A 92 7.61 0.63 -9.81
N THR A 93 7.87 0.03 -8.65
CA THR A 93 9.12 0.20 -7.89
C THR A 93 10.15 -0.89 -8.22
N LEU A 94 9.69 -2.08 -8.62
CA LEU A 94 10.57 -3.21 -8.91
C LEU A 94 11.36 -3.00 -10.21
N ASN A 95 12.66 -3.29 -10.15
CA ASN A 95 13.48 -3.40 -11.36
C ASN A 95 13.29 -4.77 -12.05
N ASN A 96 13.78 -4.90 -13.28
CA ASN A 96 13.58 -6.12 -14.09
C ASN A 96 14.06 -7.41 -13.40
N LYS A 97 15.16 -7.35 -12.61
CA LYS A 97 15.66 -8.52 -11.89
C LYS A 97 14.72 -8.92 -10.74
N GLN A 98 14.18 -7.92 -10.03
CA GLN A 98 13.22 -8.15 -8.95
C GLN A 98 11.87 -8.64 -9.49
N LYS A 99 11.43 -8.15 -10.65
CA LYS A 99 10.23 -8.66 -11.33
C LYS A 99 10.38 -10.13 -11.68
N LEU A 100 11.49 -10.51 -12.31
CA LEU A 100 11.78 -11.90 -12.62
C LEU A 100 11.86 -12.79 -11.37
N LEU A 101 12.40 -12.26 -10.26
CA LEU A 101 12.42 -12.98 -8.99
C LEU A 101 11.00 -13.21 -8.45
N VAL A 102 10.11 -12.20 -8.52
CA VAL A 102 8.71 -12.34 -8.09
C VAL A 102 7.98 -13.36 -8.97
N GLU A 103 8.15 -13.29 -10.29
CA GLU A 103 7.58 -14.28 -11.23
C GLU A 103 8.03 -15.71 -10.92
N ASN A 104 9.33 -15.90 -10.62
CA ASN A 104 9.84 -17.22 -10.25
C ASN A 104 9.28 -17.71 -8.91
N LEU A 105 9.12 -16.82 -7.92
CA LEU A 105 8.52 -17.18 -6.63
C LEU A 105 7.03 -17.56 -6.77
N GLU A 106 6.31 -16.92 -7.69
CA GLU A 106 4.92 -17.30 -8.01
C GLU A 106 4.86 -18.65 -8.74
N ALA A 107 5.76 -18.88 -9.70
CA ALA A 107 5.86 -20.17 -10.40
C ALA A 107 6.21 -21.33 -9.45
N ASP A 108 7.11 -21.10 -8.49
CA ASP A 108 7.47 -22.10 -7.48
C ASP A 108 6.25 -22.48 -6.62
N ASN A 109 5.37 -21.51 -6.29
CA ASN A 109 4.14 -21.80 -5.55
C ASN A 109 3.17 -22.68 -6.36
N ASP A 110 3.03 -22.41 -7.65
CA ASP A 110 2.20 -23.22 -8.55
C ASP A 110 2.78 -24.63 -8.72
N GLU A 111 4.11 -24.76 -8.85
CA GLU A 111 4.78 -26.06 -8.90
C GLU A 111 4.58 -26.85 -7.59
N ILE A 112 4.72 -26.19 -6.44
CA ILE A 112 4.46 -26.81 -5.13
C ILE A 112 3.00 -27.26 -5.03
N LEU A 113 2.06 -26.43 -5.49
CA LEU A 113 0.64 -26.76 -5.45
C LEU A 113 0.35 -27.99 -6.33
N GLU A 114 0.89 -28.05 -7.53
CA GLU A 114 0.73 -29.20 -8.43
C GLU A 114 1.35 -30.48 -7.84
N LYS A 115 2.56 -30.41 -7.26
CA LYS A 115 3.15 -31.56 -6.55
C LYS A 115 2.30 -32.01 -5.36
N CYS A 116 1.70 -31.08 -4.61
CA CYS A 116 0.79 -31.41 -3.54
C CYS A 116 -0.46 -32.15 -4.05
N LYS A 117 -1.04 -31.72 -5.18
CA LYS A 117 -2.16 -32.41 -5.83
C LYS A 117 -1.77 -33.82 -6.25
N GLU A 118 -0.63 -33.99 -6.92
CA GLU A 118 -0.12 -35.29 -7.35
C GLU A 118 0.05 -36.26 -6.16
N CYS A 119 0.68 -35.82 -5.06
CA CYS A 119 0.85 -36.65 -3.86
C CYS A 119 -0.48 -37.06 -3.23
N LEU A 120 -1.46 -36.16 -3.18
CA LEU A 120 -2.79 -36.46 -2.65
C LEU A 120 -3.50 -37.51 -3.52
N ILE A 121 -3.42 -37.38 -4.85
CA ILE A 121 -4.00 -38.34 -5.79
C ILE A 121 -3.35 -39.71 -5.66
N ALA A 122 -2.02 -39.77 -5.56
CA ALA A 122 -1.27 -41.02 -5.38
C ALA A 122 -1.63 -41.77 -4.09
N THR A 123 -2.19 -41.07 -3.11
CA THR A 123 -2.67 -41.66 -1.84
C THR A 123 -4.17 -42.02 -1.89
N ALA A 124 -4.90 -41.53 -2.89
CA ALA A 124 -6.33 -41.78 -3.03
C ALA A 124 -6.61 -43.21 -3.51
N SER A 125 -7.71 -43.81 -3.04
CA SER A 125 -8.17 -45.08 -3.60
C SER A 125 -8.77 -44.88 -4.99
N SER A 126 -8.74 -45.93 -5.82
CA SER A 126 -9.39 -45.92 -7.15
C SER A 126 -10.85 -45.46 -7.09
N ASP A 127 -11.58 -45.90 -6.07
CA ASP A 127 -12.97 -45.51 -5.80
C ASP A 127 -13.11 -44.03 -5.38
N GLY A 128 -12.10 -43.48 -4.70
CA GLY A 128 -12.01 -42.05 -4.42
C GLY A 128 -11.83 -41.20 -5.68
N VAL A 129 -11.04 -41.68 -6.65
CA VAL A 129 -10.82 -41.00 -7.95
C VAL A 129 -12.08 -41.02 -8.81
N VAL A 130 -12.81 -42.14 -8.86
CA VAL A 130 -14.08 -42.23 -9.62
C VAL A 130 -15.15 -41.31 -9.02
N ARG A 131 -15.23 -41.19 -7.68
CA ARG A 131 -16.15 -40.24 -7.05
C ARG A 131 -15.81 -38.78 -7.33
N ALA A 132 -14.55 -38.44 -7.58
CA ALA A 132 -14.15 -37.09 -7.94
C ALA A 132 -14.78 -36.63 -9.28
N GLU A 133 -15.09 -37.56 -10.20
CA GLU A 133 -15.80 -37.25 -11.46
C GLU A 133 -17.22 -36.73 -11.26
N GLN A 134 -17.84 -37.10 -10.15
CA GLN A 134 -19.21 -36.69 -9.81
C GLN A 134 -19.23 -35.44 -8.92
N SER A 135 -18.05 -34.86 -8.66
CA SER A 135 -17.90 -33.64 -7.87
C SER A 135 -17.96 -32.38 -8.74
N ALA A 136 -17.86 -31.21 -8.10
CA ALA A 136 -17.86 -29.91 -8.78
C ALA A 136 -16.50 -29.53 -9.40
N LEU A 137 -15.56 -30.47 -9.51
CA LEU A 137 -14.23 -30.25 -10.08
C LEU A 137 -14.28 -30.15 -11.61
N GLU A 138 -13.32 -29.42 -12.19
CA GLU A 138 -13.23 -29.27 -13.63
C GLU A 138 -12.88 -30.59 -14.32
N ARG A 139 -13.56 -30.91 -15.43
CA ARG A 139 -13.41 -32.21 -16.12
C ARG A 139 -11.97 -32.43 -16.60
N ASP A 140 -11.32 -31.39 -17.09
CA ASP A 140 -9.94 -31.47 -17.59
C ASP A 140 -8.93 -31.77 -16.47
N GLU A 141 -9.24 -31.36 -15.24
CA GLU A 141 -8.43 -31.68 -14.06
C GLU A 141 -8.63 -33.14 -13.64
N VAL A 142 -9.89 -33.59 -13.61
CA VAL A 142 -10.24 -34.99 -13.29
C VAL A 142 -9.69 -35.99 -14.31
N ASP A 143 -9.73 -35.66 -15.61
CA ASP A 143 -9.21 -36.54 -16.66
C ASP A 143 -7.68 -36.69 -16.60
N ARG A 144 -6.96 -35.62 -16.23
CA ARG A 144 -5.53 -35.68 -15.93
C ARG A 144 -5.24 -36.58 -14.73
N TRP A 145 -6.04 -36.47 -13.66
CA TRP A 145 -5.87 -37.29 -12.46
C TRP A 145 -6.10 -38.79 -12.72
N LYS A 146 -7.05 -39.14 -13.58
CA LYS A 146 -7.23 -40.53 -14.03
C LYS A 146 -5.98 -41.06 -14.70
N GLN A 147 -5.44 -40.35 -15.69
CA GLN A 147 -4.25 -40.78 -16.41
C GLN A 147 -3.06 -41.02 -15.47
N LEU A 148 -2.87 -40.14 -14.49
CA LEU A 148 -1.82 -40.27 -13.49
C LEU A 148 -2.04 -41.49 -12.58
N ASN A 149 -3.26 -41.70 -12.07
CA ASN A 149 -3.58 -42.84 -11.19
C ASN A 149 -3.44 -44.19 -11.91
N PHE A 150 -3.78 -44.25 -13.20
CA PHE A 150 -3.59 -45.45 -14.03
C PHE A 150 -2.11 -45.76 -14.35
N GLN A 151 -1.20 -44.78 -14.23
CA GLN A 151 0.24 -45.00 -14.40
C GLN A 151 0.95 -45.46 -13.12
N ILE A 152 0.35 -45.24 -11.95
CA ILE A 152 0.93 -45.55 -10.63
C ILE A 152 0.48 -46.94 -10.12
N GLY A 153 -0.67 -47.45 -10.57
CA GLY A 153 -1.22 -48.77 -10.21
C GLY A 153 -0.74 -49.91 -11.11
#